data_AF-A0A8J7XHA6-F1
#
_entry.id   AF-A0A8J7XHA6-F1
#
_cell.length_a   1.000
_cell.length_b   1.000
_cell.length_c   1.000
_cell.angle_alpha   90.00
_cell.angle_beta   90.00
_cell.angle_gamma   90.00
#
_symmetry.space_group_name_H-M   'P 1'
#
loop_
_entity.id
_entity.type
_entity.pdbx_description
1 polymer ?
#
loop_
_entity_poly.entity_id
_entity_poly.type
_entity_poly.pdbx_seq_one_letter_code
_entity_poly.pdbx_strand_id
1 'polypeptide(L)' 'LPGRPCPSCGTTIEKIRTGQTSSFVCPRCQPLD' A
#
# COMPACT_ATOMS: atom_id res chain seq x y z
N LEU A 1 7.31 -2.66 -1.35
CA LEU A 1 8.21 -2.26 -0.24
C LEU A 1 7.65 -0.98 0.38
N PRO A 2 7.43 -0.95 1.70
CA PRO A 2 6.93 0.23 2.39
C PRO A 2 7.94 1.36 2.22
N GLY A 3 7.44 2.59 2.05
CA GLY A 3 8.30 3.76 1.82
C GLY A 3 8.86 3.89 0.40
N ARG A 4 8.56 2.95 -0.51
CA ARG A 4 8.76 3.19 -1.95
C ARG A 4 7.52 3.85 -2.55
N PRO A 5 7.71 4.79 -3.49
CA PRO A 5 6.60 5.32 -4.27
C PRO A 5 6.00 4.21 -5.14
N CYS A 6 4.68 4.22 -5.28
CA CYS A 6 3.96 3.32 -6.17
C CYS A 6 4.45 3.54 -7.62
N PRO A 7 4.79 2.49 -8.37
CA PRO A 7 5.29 2.63 -9.74
C PRO A 7 4.23 3.16 -10.72
N SER A 8 2.94 3.06 -10.40
CA SER A 8 1.85 3.53 -11.26
C SER A 8 1.44 4.98 -11.00
N CYS A 9 1.45 5.44 -9.75
CA CYS A 9 0.95 6.76 -9.39
C CYS A 9 1.92 7.62 -8.57
N GLY A 10 3.09 7.09 -8.20
CA GLY A 10 4.08 7.78 -7.37
C GLY A 10 3.71 7.92 -5.89
N THR A 11 2.51 7.50 -5.48
CA THR A 11 2.06 7.63 -4.07
C THR A 11 2.80 6.66 -3.16
N THR A 12 3.17 7.12 -1.96
CA THR A 12 3.83 6.27 -0.96
C THR A 12 2.97 5.05 -0.64
N ILE A 13 3.57 3.86 -0.77
CA ILE A 13 2.91 2.61 -0.40
C ILE A 13 2.88 2.48 1.11
N GLU A 14 1.69 2.24 1.66
CA GLU A 14 1.44 2.08 3.09
C GLU A 14 1.48 0.60 3.48
N LYS A 15 1.89 0.34 4.73
CA LYS A 15 1.85 -1.00 5.31
C LYS A 15 0.56 -1.12 6.11
N ILE A 16 -0.34 -1.98 5.66
CA ILE A 16 -1.57 -2.32 6.38
C ILE A 16 -1.42 -3.65 7.10
N ARG A 17 -2.19 -3.83 8.16
CA ARG A 17 -2.32 -5.11 8.86
C ARG A 17 -3.67 -5.72 8.49
N THR A 18 -3.64 -6.78 7.70
CA THR A 18 -4.83 -7.53 7.31
C THR A 18 -4.88 -8.81 8.15
N GLY A 19 -5.72 -8.79 9.19
CA GLY A 19 -5.79 -9.86 10.20
C GLY A 19 -4.46 -10.07 10.92
N GLN A 20 -3.88 -11.27 10.75
CA GLN A 20 -2.59 -11.64 11.34
C GLN A 20 -1.39 -11.30 10.45
N THR A 21 -1.63 -10.96 9.17
CA THR A 21 -0.57 -10.64 8.20
C THR A 21 -0.43 -9.15 7.98
N SER A 22 0.76 -8.69 7.59
CA SER A 22 0.96 -7.32 7.13
C SER A 22 1.20 -7.28 5.64
N SER A 23 0.44 -6.46 4.95
CA SER A 23 0.50 -6.28 3.50
C SER A 23 0.91 -4.86 3.15
N PHE A 24 1.38 -4.65 1.92
CA PHE A 24 1.72 -3.33 1.42
C PHE A 24 0.72 -2.95 0.35
N VAL A 25 0.06 -1.81 0.53
CA VAL A 25 -1.04 -1.36 -0.32
C VAL A 25 -0.82 0.09 -0.73
N CYS A 26 -1.21 0.42 -1.96
CA CYS A 26 -1.21 1.80 -2.41
C CYS A 26 -2.62 2.38 -2.23
N PRO A 27 -2.84 3.40 -1.38
CA PRO A 27 -4.17 3.91 -1.10
C PRO A 27 -4.87 4.55 -2.31
N ARG A 28 -4.11 4.96 -3.35
CA ARG A 28 -4.68 5.48 -4.61
C ARG A 28 -5.03 4.39 -5.63
N CYS A 29 -4.14 3.41 -5.82
CA CYS A 29 -4.31 2.40 -6.86
C CYS A 29 -5.07 1.16 -6.38
N GLN A 30 -4.98 0.86 -5.09
CA GLN A 30 -5.63 -0.26 -4.42
C GLN A 30 -6.42 0.29 -3.21
N PRO A 31 -7.54 0.98 -3.45
CA PRO A 31 -8.43 1.40 -2.38
C PRO A 31 -8.99 0.17 -1.66
N LEU A 32 -9.01 0.23 -0.33
CA LEU A 32 -9.63 -0.76 0.54
C LEU A 32 -11.01 -0.23 0.89
N ASP A 33 -12.02 -0.61 0.11
CA ASP A 33 -13.43 -0.45 0.44
C ASP A 33 -13.95 -1.78 1.01
#